data_AF-A0A961CVI6-F1
#
_entry.id   AF-A0A961CVI6-F1
#
_cell.length_a   1.000
_cell.length_b   1.000
_cell.length_c   1.000
_cell.angle_alpha   90.00
_cell.angle_beta   90.00
_cell.angle_gamma   90.00
#
_symmetry.space_group_name_H-M   'P 1'
#
loop_
_entity.id
_entity.type
_entity.pdbx_description
1 polymer ?
#
loop_
_entity_poly.entity_id
_entity_poly.type
_entity_poly.pdbx_seq_one_letter_code
_entity_poly.pdbx_strand_id
1 'polypeptide(L)'
;NASEDCKRIAVENSLYDFWSKTMPTYGVQFAAATMQTFSGSTNTGCGQATSQVGPFYCPVDQTIYLDTTFFQQVLQDQLGGPDGGFVEPYVIGHEYGHHIQNLLGTMSRVKTQQGPRSDAVRLELQADCYAGVWAQAATSTQDANGVPLVEDLTRQDVQEAIAAAQAVGDDRIQEKTQGQVTEESWTHGSAASRMKWFE
;
A
#
# COMPACT_ATOMS: atom_id res chain seq x y z
N ASN A 1 -6.78 -23.16 1.37
CA ASN A 1 -7.47 -22.72 0.13
C ASN A 1 -6.51 -21.75 -0.55
N ALA A 2 -5.98 -22.09 -1.73
CA ALA A 2 -4.76 -21.48 -2.29
C ALA A 2 -5.00 -20.42 -3.39
N SER A 3 -6.20 -19.81 -3.42
CA SER A 3 -6.51 -18.75 -4.38
C SER A 3 -5.99 -17.40 -3.88
N GLU A 4 -5.27 -16.67 -4.74
CA GLU A 4 -4.80 -15.30 -4.48
C GLU A 4 -5.97 -14.35 -4.11
N ASP A 5 -7.15 -14.57 -4.69
CA ASP A 5 -8.34 -13.79 -4.35
C ASP A 5 -8.79 -14.05 -2.91
N CYS A 6 -8.66 -15.27 -2.40
CA CYS A 6 -8.96 -15.57 -1.00
C CYS A 6 -7.97 -14.89 -0.05
N LYS A 7 -6.68 -14.81 -0.41
CA LYS A 7 -5.67 -14.09 0.38
C LYS A 7 -6.00 -12.59 0.43
N ARG A 8 -6.34 -12.01 -0.72
CA ARG A 8 -6.73 -10.60 -0.82
C ARG A 8 -7.98 -10.27 0.01
N ILE A 9 -9.02 -11.09 -0.07
CA ILE A 9 -10.23 -10.95 0.74
C ILE A 9 -9.89 -11.01 2.24
N ALA A 10 -8.96 -11.89 2.63
CA ALA A 10 -8.55 -11.99 4.02
C ALA A 10 -7.80 -10.72 4.51
N VAL A 11 -6.94 -10.14 3.67
CA VAL A 11 -6.31 -8.83 3.91
C VAL A 11 -7.34 -7.72 4.02
N GLU A 12 -8.29 -7.65 3.08
CA GLU A 12 -9.39 -6.67 3.09
C GLU A 12 -10.23 -6.74 4.37
N ASN A 13 -10.62 -7.95 4.77
CA ASN A 13 -11.39 -8.16 6.00
C ASN A 13 -10.60 -7.75 7.25
N SER A 14 -9.30 -8.04 7.30
CA SER A 14 -8.45 -7.62 8.43
C SER A 14 -8.29 -6.11 8.51
N LEU A 15 -8.10 -5.42 7.37
CA LEU A 15 -8.07 -3.96 7.30
C LEU A 15 -9.40 -3.37 7.77
N TYR A 16 -10.52 -3.91 7.29
CA TYR A 16 -11.85 -3.52 7.74
C TYR A 16 -12.01 -3.67 9.25
N ASP A 17 -11.67 -4.84 9.80
CA ASP A 17 -11.83 -5.15 11.22
C ASP A 17 -10.95 -4.24 12.10
N PHE A 18 -9.74 -3.94 11.66
CA PHE A 18 -8.83 -3.06 12.37
C PHE A 18 -9.34 -1.60 12.36
N TRP A 19 -9.62 -1.06 11.18
CA TRP A 19 -9.98 0.36 11.05
C TRP A 19 -11.39 0.67 11.53
N SER A 20 -12.34 -0.26 11.40
CA SER A 20 -13.70 -0.13 11.95
C SER A 20 -13.73 -0.01 13.47
N LYS A 21 -12.77 -0.64 14.17
CA LYS A 21 -12.59 -0.52 15.62
C LYS A 21 -11.78 0.73 15.99
N THR A 22 -10.77 1.06 15.18
CA THR A 22 -9.79 2.12 15.49
C THR A 22 -10.33 3.52 15.22
N MET A 23 -10.92 3.79 14.05
CA MET A 23 -11.35 5.13 13.64
C MET A 23 -12.36 5.79 14.59
N PRO A 24 -13.38 5.08 15.12
CA PRO A 24 -14.32 5.67 16.07
C PRO A 24 -13.67 6.15 17.37
N THR A 25 -12.55 5.55 17.80
CA THR A 25 -11.81 6.00 18.99
C THR A 25 -11.19 7.39 18.83
N TYR A 26 -11.00 7.82 17.58
CA TYR A 26 -10.55 9.16 17.21
C TYR A 26 -11.70 10.10 16.81
N GLY A 27 -12.96 9.69 17.02
CA GLY A 27 -14.14 10.50 16.70
C GLY A 27 -14.45 10.61 15.21
N VAL A 28 -13.91 9.71 14.38
CA VAL A 28 -14.12 9.70 12.93
C VAL A 28 -15.03 8.53 12.57
N GLN A 29 -16.10 8.81 11.81
CA GLN A 29 -16.97 7.76 11.31
C GLN A 29 -16.22 6.94 10.25
N PHE A 30 -16.19 5.63 10.45
CA PHE A 30 -15.56 4.73 9.50
C PHE A 30 -16.51 4.38 8.35
N ALA A 31 -16.01 4.50 7.13
CA ALA A 31 -16.55 3.85 5.94
C ALA A 31 -15.42 2.99 5.37
N ALA A 32 -15.75 1.83 4.81
CA ALA A 32 -14.74 0.96 4.19
C ALA A 32 -14.45 1.42 2.77
N ALA A 33 -13.19 1.29 2.33
CA ALA A 33 -12.86 1.39 0.91
C ALA A 33 -13.45 0.20 0.14
N THR A 34 -13.83 0.45 -1.12
CA THR A 34 -14.09 -0.64 -2.08
C THR A 34 -12.75 -1.13 -2.63
N MET A 35 -12.58 -2.43 -2.89
CA MET A 35 -11.42 -2.95 -3.63
C MET A 35 -11.85 -3.50 -4.98
N GLN A 36 -11.13 -3.15 -6.04
CA GLN A 36 -11.38 -3.63 -7.39
C GLN A 36 -10.08 -4.04 -8.07
N THR A 37 -10.03 -5.27 -8.58
CA THR A 37 -8.93 -5.73 -9.41
C THR A 37 -9.11 -5.33 -10.87
N PHE A 38 -8.00 -5.08 -11.57
CA PHE A 38 -8.01 -4.86 -13.01
C PHE A 38 -6.75 -5.42 -13.69
N SER A 39 -6.76 -5.39 -15.03
CA SER A 39 -5.61 -5.71 -15.89
C SER A 39 -5.70 -4.86 -17.16
N GLY A 40 -4.57 -4.28 -17.58
CA GLY A 40 -4.45 -3.45 -18.78
C GLY A 40 -5.00 -2.03 -18.57
N SER A 41 -6.31 -1.89 -18.36
CA SER A 41 -6.95 -0.59 -18.13
C SER A 41 -8.25 -0.71 -17.35
N THR A 42 -8.61 0.35 -16.62
CA THR A 42 -9.89 0.46 -15.91
C THR A 42 -10.41 1.89 -15.94
N ASN A 43 -11.72 2.06 -15.81
CA ASN A 43 -12.36 3.37 -15.62
C ASN A 43 -12.60 3.57 -14.13
N THR A 44 -12.15 4.70 -13.60
CA THR A 44 -12.30 5.06 -12.18
C THR A 44 -13.02 6.39 -12.05
N GLY A 45 -13.46 6.71 -10.83
CA GLY A 45 -13.95 8.04 -10.46
C GLY A 45 -12.90 9.14 -10.61
N CYS A 46 -11.62 8.79 -10.64
CA CYS A 46 -10.49 9.70 -10.85
C CYS A 46 -10.10 9.82 -12.34
N GLY A 47 -10.77 9.10 -13.24
CA GLY A 47 -10.48 9.05 -14.67
C GLY A 47 -10.05 7.67 -15.15
N GLN A 48 -9.59 7.59 -16.40
CA GLN A 48 -9.07 6.33 -16.95
C GLN A 48 -7.67 6.05 -16.39
N ALA A 49 -7.44 4.81 -15.94
CA ALA A 49 -6.15 4.32 -15.49
C ALA A 49 -5.69 3.13 -16.33
N THR A 50 -4.37 2.94 -16.41
CA THR A 50 -3.74 1.81 -17.12
C THR A 50 -2.79 1.09 -16.18
N SER A 51 -2.40 -0.14 -16.52
CA SER A 51 -1.41 -0.91 -15.74
C SER A 51 -0.07 -0.21 -15.53
N GLN A 52 0.23 0.88 -16.27
CA GLN A 52 1.45 1.66 -16.09
C GLN A 52 1.50 2.44 -14.77
N VAL A 53 0.35 2.73 -14.14
CA VAL A 53 0.31 3.45 -12.86
C VAL A 53 0.43 2.52 -11.65
N GLY A 54 0.27 1.20 -11.83
CA GLY A 54 0.25 0.23 -10.74
C GLY A 54 -1.03 0.28 -9.90
N PRO A 55 -1.02 -0.32 -8.70
CA PRO A 55 -2.07 -0.17 -7.69
C PRO A 55 -2.22 1.28 -7.20
N PHE A 56 -3.44 1.71 -6.89
CA PHE A 56 -3.70 3.06 -6.38
C PHE A 56 -5.06 3.20 -5.68
N TYR A 57 -5.19 4.18 -4.78
CA TYR A 57 -6.45 4.64 -4.21
C TYR A 57 -7.04 5.85 -4.95
N CYS A 58 -8.33 5.79 -5.30
CA CYS A 58 -9.08 6.93 -5.82
C CYS A 58 -9.98 7.57 -4.74
N PRO A 59 -9.73 8.83 -4.34
CA PRO A 59 -10.54 9.49 -3.31
C PRO A 59 -11.96 9.87 -3.77
N VAL A 60 -12.21 9.96 -5.08
CA VAL A 60 -13.50 10.40 -5.64
C VAL A 60 -14.58 9.32 -5.50
N ASP A 61 -14.23 8.07 -5.76
CA ASP A 61 -15.12 6.91 -5.64
C ASP A 61 -14.81 6.04 -4.41
N GLN A 62 -13.77 6.40 -3.65
CA GLN A 62 -13.28 5.69 -2.47
C GLN A 62 -12.89 4.23 -2.76
N THR A 63 -12.33 3.98 -3.94
CA THR A 63 -11.96 2.64 -4.41
C THR A 63 -10.44 2.48 -4.50
N ILE A 64 -9.95 1.36 -3.98
CA ILE A 64 -8.59 0.86 -4.19
C ILE A 64 -8.59 -0.01 -5.45
N TYR A 65 -7.80 0.38 -6.43
CA TYR A 65 -7.63 -0.34 -7.68
C TYR A 65 -6.34 -1.14 -7.64
N LEU A 66 -6.44 -2.45 -7.86
CA LEU A 66 -5.33 -3.39 -7.76
C LEU A 66 -5.04 -3.98 -9.13
N ASP A 67 -3.90 -3.62 -9.71
CA ASP A 67 -3.44 -4.23 -10.95
C ASP A 67 -2.90 -5.63 -10.68
N THR A 68 -3.61 -6.65 -11.18
CA THR A 68 -3.19 -8.05 -10.98
C THR A 68 -1.92 -8.40 -11.76
N THR A 69 -1.59 -7.65 -12.81
CA THR A 69 -0.35 -7.85 -13.58
C THR A 69 0.87 -7.27 -12.87
N PHE A 70 0.68 -6.24 -12.04
CA PHE A 70 1.73 -5.70 -11.18
C PHE A 70 2.24 -6.78 -10.22
N PHE A 71 1.33 -7.45 -9.50
CA PHE A 71 1.73 -8.51 -8.58
C PHE A 71 2.35 -9.69 -9.31
N GLN A 72 1.85 -10.08 -10.48
CA GLN A 72 2.49 -11.12 -11.29
C GLN A 72 3.93 -10.76 -11.66
N GLN A 73 4.19 -9.52 -12.09
CA GLN A 73 5.53 -9.06 -12.47
C GLN A 73 6.46 -8.98 -11.25
N VAL A 74 6.00 -8.33 -10.17
CA VAL A 74 6.79 -8.18 -8.95
C VAL A 74 7.11 -9.54 -8.31
N LEU A 75 6.12 -10.43 -8.24
CA LEU A 75 6.31 -11.77 -7.68
C LEU A 75 7.22 -12.65 -8.58
N GLN A 76 7.11 -12.53 -9.91
CA GLN A 76 8.00 -13.21 -10.85
C GLN A 76 9.44 -12.71 -10.76
N ASP A 77 9.63 -11.39 -10.65
CA ASP A 77 10.94 -10.74 -10.64
C ASP A 77 11.70 -10.92 -9.32
N GLN A 78 10.99 -11.14 -8.21
CA GLN A 78 11.62 -11.21 -6.89
C GLN A 78 11.84 -12.62 -6.34
N LEU A 79 10.98 -13.59 -6.63
CA LEU A 79 10.91 -14.78 -5.77
C LEU A 79 11.29 -16.09 -6.45
N GLY A 80 11.35 -16.16 -7.78
CA GLY A 80 11.54 -17.44 -8.47
C GLY A 80 10.53 -18.53 -8.05
N GLY A 81 9.41 -18.16 -7.43
CA GLY A 81 8.47 -19.04 -6.73
C GLY A 81 7.39 -18.27 -5.92
N PRO A 82 6.37 -18.97 -5.39
CA PRO A 82 5.14 -18.38 -4.86
C PRO A 82 5.20 -17.76 -3.44
N ASP A 83 6.38 -17.62 -2.82
CA ASP A 83 6.51 -17.22 -1.41
C ASP A 83 6.56 -15.70 -1.18
N GLY A 84 5.74 -14.93 -1.91
CA GLY A 84 5.68 -13.46 -1.81
C GLY A 84 4.79 -12.95 -0.69
N GLY A 85 4.97 -13.51 0.50
CA GLY A 85 3.97 -13.53 1.57
C GLY A 85 3.44 -12.16 2.00
N PHE A 86 4.24 -11.09 1.90
CA PHE A 86 3.87 -9.76 2.40
C PHE A 86 3.87 -8.62 1.37
N VAL A 87 4.30 -8.85 0.12
CA VAL A 87 4.32 -7.79 -0.90
C VAL A 87 2.93 -7.24 -1.20
N GLU A 88 1.98 -8.12 -1.54
CA GLU A 88 0.61 -7.73 -1.83
C GLU A 88 -0.10 -7.18 -0.58
N PRO A 89 -0.01 -7.81 0.61
CA PRO A 89 -0.52 -7.22 1.84
C PRO A 89 0.02 -5.81 2.15
N TYR A 90 1.31 -5.57 1.94
CA TYR A 90 1.93 -4.26 2.12
C TYR A 90 1.32 -3.21 1.19
N VAL A 91 1.22 -3.51 -0.11
CA VAL A 91 0.64 -2.59 -1.10
C VAL A 91 -0.83 -2.29 -0.76
N ILE A 92 -1.63 -3.31 -0.45
CA ILE A 92 -3.03 -3.08 -0.06
C ILE A 92 -3.12 -2.23 1.21
N GLY A 93 -2.28 -2.51 2.22
CA GLY A 93 -2.21 -1.72 3.45
C GLY A 93 -1.84 -0.25 3.19
N HIS A 94 -0.91 -0.01 2.27
CA HIS A 94 -0.51 1.33 1.84
C HIS A 94 -1.67 2.08 1.16
N GLU A 95 -2.34 1.47 0.18
CA GLU A 95 -3.50 2.09 -0.49
C GLU A 95 -4.66 2.33 0.48
N TYR A 96 -4.86 1.44 1.45
CA TYR A 96 -5.81 1.66 2.53
C TYR A 96 -5.38 2.83 3.42
N GLY A 97 -4.09 3.05 3.62
CA GLY A 97 -3.54 4.24 4.27
C GLY A 97 -4.02 5.52 3.60
N HIS A 98 -4.02 5.60 2.27
CA HIS A 98 -4.60 6.73 1.54
C HIS A 98 -6.12 6.87 1.76
N HIS A 99 -6.85 5.76 1.85
CA HIS A 99 -8.26 5.81 2.22
C HIS A 99 -8.47 6.43 3.61
N ILE A 100 -7.67 6.03 4.61
CA ILE A 100 -7.73 6.62 5.95
C ILE A 100 -7.37 8.11 5.91
N GLN A 101 -6.37 8.50 5.13
CA GLN A 101 -6.04 9.92 4.91
C GLN A 101 -7.19 10.70 4.30
N ASN A 102 -7.95 10.10 3.38
CA ASN A 102 -9.13 10.72 2.79
C ASN A 102 -10.23 10.95 3.85
N LEU A 103 -10.53 9.93 4.65
CA LEU A 103 -11.51 10.04 5.76
C LEU A 103 -11.10 11.09 6.80
N LEU A 104 -9.80 11.23 7.06
CA LEU A 104 -9.25 12.25 7.97
C LEU A 104 -9.16 13.66 7.34
N GLY A 105 -9.39 13.77 6.03
CA GLY A 105 -9.22 15.01 5.27
C GLY A 105 -7.76 15.43 5.10
N THR A 106 -6.79 14.54 5.35
CA THR A 106 -5.36 14.83 5.21
C THR A 106 -4.99 15.10 3.76
N MET A 107 -5.55 14.35 2.80
CA MET A 107 -5.25 14.52 1.37
C MET A 107 -5.54 15.96 0.88
N SER A 108 -6.59 16.60 1.43
CA SER A 108 -6.95 17.99 1.08
C SER A 108 -5.94 19.06 1.53
N ARG A 109 -4.97 18.69 2.36
CA ARG A 109 -3.99 19.61 2.96
C ARG A 109 -2.65 19.63 2.21
N VAL A 110 -2.48 18.77 1.20
CA VAL A 110 -1.27 18.71 0.38
C VAL A 110 -1.16 19.97 -0.48
N LYS A 111 -0.04 20.71 -0.33
CA LYS A 111 0.22 21.94 -1.10
C LYS A 111 1.46 21.84 -1.97
N THR A 112 2.46 21.11 -1.49
CA THR A 112 3.74 20.90 -2.19
C THR A 112 3.82 19.48 -2.74
N GLN A 113 4.18 19.37 -4.02
CA GLN A 113 4.09 18.11 -4.77
C GLN A 113 5.44 17.41 -4.97
N GLN A 114 6.56 18.12 -4.83
CA GLN A 114 7.88 17.58 -5.13
C GLN A 114 8.93 18.01 -4.12
N GLY A 115 9.94 17.15 -3.97
CA GLY A 115 11.07 17.33 -3.08
C GLY A 115 10.94 16.50 -1.81
N PRO A 116 12.07 16.20 -1.13
CA PRO A 116 12.12 15.21 -0.05
C PRO A 116 11.34 15.64 1.21
N ARG A 117 10.94 16.91 1.28
CA ARG A 117 10.16 17.48 2.39
C ARG A 117 8.75 17.92 2.00
N SER A 118 8.33 17.60 0.78
CA SER A 118 7.02 17.97 0.26
C SER A 118 5.88 17.32 1.04
N ASP A 119 4.70 17.92 0.94
CA ASP A 119 3.48 17.38 1.51
C ASP A 119 3.10 16.07 0.83
N ALA A 120 3.39 15.93 -0.48
CA ALA A 120 3.21 14.69 -1.23
C ALA A 120 4.06 13.55 -0.63
N VAL A 121 5.37 13.75 -0.49
CA VAL A 121 6.25 12.74 0.13
C VAL A 121 5.80 12.43 1.57
N ARG A 122 5.36 13.43 2.34
CA ARG A 122 4.82 13.18 3.69
C ARG A 122 3.52 12.39 3.68
N LEU A 123 2.68 12.57 2.66
CA LEU A 123 1.44 11.82 2.49
C LEU A 123 1.74 10.35 2.22
N GLU A 124 2.65 10.06 1.29
CA GLU A 124 3.11 8.70 0.95
C GLU A 124 3.73 8.00 2.16
N LEU A 125 4.62 8.68 2.88
CA LEU A 125 5.23 8.14 4.09
C LEU A 125 4.22 7.92 5.22
N GLN A 126 3.20 8.78 5.35
CA GLN A 126 2.13 8.54 6.32
C GLN A 126 1.28 7.32 5.93
N ALA A 127 1.08 7.04 4.64
CA ALA A 127 0.38 5.84 4.19
C ALA A 127 1.18 4.58 4.56
N ASP A 128 2.51 4.60 4.42
CA ASP A 128 3.38 3.52 4.93
C ASP A 128 3.25 3.32 6.44
N CYS A 129 3.14 4.41 7.21
CA CYS A 129 2.92 4.32 8.66
C CYS A 129 1.57 3.68 9.01
N TYR A 130 0.50 4.03 8.30
CA TYR A 130 -0.80 3.38 8.49
C TYR A 130 -0.78 1.90 8.09
N ALA A 131 -0.04 1.55 7.04
CA ALA A 131 0.19 0.15 6.68
C ALA A 131 0.93 -0.60 7.80
N GLY A 132 1.96 0.00 8.40
CA GLY A 132 2.71 -0.58 9.52
C GLY A 132 1.88 -0.78 10.79
N VAL A 133 1.09 0.23 11.16
CA VAL A 133 0.16 0.16 12.31
C VAL A 133 -0.85 -0.98 12.14
N TRP A 134 -1.44 -1.12 10.94
CA TRP A 134 -2.31 -2.24 10.64
C TRP A 134 -1.54 -3.57 10.65
N ALA A 135 -0.37 -3.63 10.01
CA ALA A 135 0.41 -4.86 9.91
C ALA A 135 0.79 -5.42 11.28
N GLN A 136 1.14 -4.56 12.24
CA GLN A 136 1.36 -4.95 13.63
C GLN A 136 0.13 -5.65 14.24
N ALA A 137 -1.08 -5.12 14.02
CA ALA A 137 -2.31 -5.75 14.47
C ALA A 137 -2.69 -7.01 13.67
N ALA A 138 -2.33 -7.06 12.38
CA ALA A 138 -2.62 -8.17 11.48
C ALA A 138 -1.90 -9.46 11.88
N THR A 139 -0.70 -9.37 12.48
CA THR A 139 0.01 -10.54 13.05
C THR A 139 -0.74 -11.24 14.18
N SER A 140 -1.66 -10.53 14.84
CA SER A 140 -2.53 -11.07 15.90
C SER A 140 -3.94 -11.41 15.42
N THR A 141 -4.25 -11.12 14.15
CA THR A 141 -5.57 -11.37 13.56
C THR A 141 -5.63 -12.80 13.04
N GLN A 142 -6.57 -13.58 13.56
CA GLN A 142 -6.76 -14.98 13.16
C GLN A 142 -7.95 -15.12 12.22
N ASP A 143 -7.84 -16.03 11.25
CA ASP A 143 -8.97 -16.47 10.44
C ASP A 143 -9.98 -17.29 11.26
N ALA A 144 -11.06 -17.75 10.62
CA ALA A 144 -12.10 -18.56 11.27
C ALA A 144 -11.58 -19.88 11.87
N ASN A 145 -10.38 -20.33 11.51
CA ASN A 145 -9.75 -21.55 11.99
C ASN A 145 -8.65 -21.27 13.04
N GLY A 146 -8.45 -20.02 13.45
CA GLY A 146 -7.41 -19.64 14.40
C GLY A 146 -6.02 -19.43 13.78
N VAL A 147 -5.91 -19.43 12.45
CA VAL A 147 -4.63 -19.25 11.74
C VAL A 147 -4.34 -17.76 11.58
N PRO A 148 -3.18 -17.25 12.02
CA PRO A 148 -2.81 -15.85 11.81
C PRO A 148 -2.85 -15.50 10.32
N LEU A 149 -3.43 -14.34 10.01
CA LEU A 149 -3.50 -13.85 8.64
C LEU A 149 -2.10 -13.57 8.06
N VAL A 150 -1.20 -13.07 8.90
CA VAL A 150 0.21 -12.86 8.59
C VAL A 150 1.00 -13.62 9.65
N GLU A 151 1.48 -14.81 9.29
CA GLU A 151 2.36 -15.62 10.15
C GLU A 151 3.74 -14.97 10.20
N ASP A 152 4.22 -14.66 11.41
CA ASP A 152 5.59 -14.20 11.70
C ASP A 152 6.14 -13.15 10.71
N LEU A 153 5.48 -11.98 10.61
CA LEU A 153 5.99 -10.86 9.79
C LEU A 153 7.39 -10.45 10.26
N THR A 154 8.41 -10.90 9.54
CA THR A 154 9.79 -10.56 9.88
C THR A 154 10.15 -9.20 9.32
N ARG A 155 11.19 -8.58 9.89
CA ARG A 155 11.77 -7.36 9.32
C ARG A 155 12.25 -7.58 7.88
N GLN A 156 12.69 -8.79 7.55
CA GLN A 156 13.13 -9.13 6.21
C GLN A 156 11.95 -9.13 5.23
N ASP A 157 10.79 -9.70 5.60
CA ASP A 157 9.58 -9.69 4.76
C ASP A 157 9.11 -8.25 4.47
N VAL A 158 9.17 -7.37 5.47
CA VAL A 158 8.85 -5.94 5.30
C VAL A 158 9.86 -5.27 4.37
N GLN A 159 11.16 -5.51 4.56
CA GLN A 159 12.21 -4.95 3.69
C GLN A 159 12.04 -5.43 2.24
N GLU A 160 11.76 -6.71 2.06
CA GLU A 160 11.50 -7.31 0.75
C GLU A 160 10.25 -6.70 0.13
N ALA A 161 9.14 -6.57 0.87
CA ALA A 161 7.90 -5.95 0.40
C ALA A 161 8.05 -4.48 0.00
N ILE A 162 8.74 -3.67 0.81
CA ILE A 162 9.01 -2.26 0.51
C ILE A 162 9.96 -2.15 -0.69
N ALA A 163 10.94 -3.05 -0.79
CA ALA A 163 11.83 -3.13 -1.94
C ALA A 163 11.14 -3.69 -3.19
N ALA A 164 10.09 -4.50 -3.05
CA ALA A 164 9.29 -5.16 -4.09
C ALA A 164 8.31 -4.26 -4.76
N ALA A 165 7.71 -3.38 -3.97
CA ALA A 165 6.91 -2.29 -4.43
C ALA A 165 7.78 -1.24 -5.15
N GLN A 166 8.75 -1.67 -5.99
CA GLN A 166 9.75 -0.96 -6.81
C GLN A 166 9.19 0.23 -7.63
N ALA A 167 7.89 0.50 -7.53
CA ALA A 167 7.22 1.69 -8.03
C ALA A 167 7.30 2.92 -7.11
N VAL A 168 7.84 2.84 -5.87
CA VAL A 168 7.58 3.90 -4.87
C VAL A 168 8.81 4.43 -4.11
N GLY A 169 10.00 3.85 -4.27
CA GLY A 169 11.24 4.50 -3.79
C GLY A 169 11.81 5.38 -4.90
N ASP A 170 11.65 6.71 -4.82
CA ASP A 170 12.11 7.59 -5.89
C ASP A 170 13.63 7.46 -6.11
N ASP A 171 14.40 7.19 -5.06
CA ASP A 171 15.83 6.89 -5.11
C ASP A 171 16.14 5.61 -5.91
N ARG A 172 15.41 4.52 -5.67
CA ARG A 172 15.59 3.24 -6.37
C ARG A 172 15.19 3.32 -7.84
N ILE A 173 14.09 4.02 -8.14
CA ILE A 173 13.62 4.23 -9.52
C ILE A 173 14.63 5.07 -10.29
N GLN A 174 15.08 6.18 -9.71
CA GLN A 174 16.05 7.07 -10.35
C GLN A 174 17.41 6.39 -10.54
N GLU A 175 17.92 5.65 -9.55
CA GLU A 175 19.17 4.89 -9.69
C GLU A 175 19.07 3.86 -10.84
N LYS A 176 17.96 3.12 -10.94
CA LYS A 176 17.75 2.10 -11.97
C LYS A 176 17.54 2.69 -13.38
N THR A 177 16.91 3.85 -13.48
CA THR A 177 16.52 4.46 -14.78
C THR A 177 17.47 5.54 -15.28
N GLN A 178 18.11 6.27 -14.38
CA GLN A 178 18.94 7.46 -14.67
C GLN A 178 20.38 7.30 -14.16
N GLY A 179 20.65 6.34 -13.25
CA GLY A 179 21.98 6.12 -12.67
C GLY A 179 22.44 7.21 -11.69
N GLN A 180 21.54 8.14 -11.34
CA GLN A 180 21.77 9.21 -10.37
C GLN A 180 20.46 9.56 -9.66
N VAL A 181 20.54 9.93 -8.39
CA VAL A 181 19.39 10.33 -7.56
C VAL A 181 19.28 11.85 -7.51
N THR A 182 18.09 12.38 -7.79
CA THR A 182 17.72 13.79 -7.67
C THR A 182 16.59 13.93 -6.67
N GLU A 183 16.91 14.27 -5.43
CA GLU A 183 15.92 14.32 -4.34
C GLU A 183 14.80 15.35 -4.58
N GLU A 184 15.11 16.46 -5.26
CA GLU A 184 14.16 17.54 -5.50
C GLU A 184 12.96 17.14 -6.38
N SER A 185 13.04 16.03 -7.12
CA SER A 185 11.93 15.51 -7.92
C SER A 185 11.13 14.42 -7.23
N TRP A 186 11.44 14.10 -5.97
CA TRP A 186 10.76 13.05 -5.22
C TRP A 186 9.29 13.38 -4.96
N THR A 187 8.44 12.40 -5.15
CA THR A 187 6.99 12.42 -4.87
C THR A 187 6.59 11.37 -3.83
N HIS A 188 7.39 10.32 -3.65
CA HIS A 188 7.15 9.19 -2.75
C HIS A 188 8.22 9.01 -1.67
N GLY A 189 9.39 9.65 -1.84
CA GLY A 189 10.50 9.61 -0.89
C GLY A 189 11.44 8.42 -1.10
N SER A 190 12.48 8.33 -0.27
CA SER A 190 13.47 7.25 -0.37
C SER A 190 12.98 5.95 0.23
N ALA A 191 13.44 4.81 -0.29
CA ALA A 191 13.14 3.49 0.27
C ALA A 191 13.46 3.40 1.78
N ALA A 192 14.54 4.05 2.23
CA ALA A 192 14.91 4.12 3.65
C ALA A 192 13.89 4.92 4.49
N SER A 193 13.33 6.01 3.94
CA SER A 193 12.29 6.78 4.61
C SER A 193 11.01 5.96 4.72
N ARG A 194 10.62 5.26 3.65
CA ARG A 194 9.43 4.39 3.63
C ARG A 194 9.53 3.28 4.69
N MET A 195 10.67 2.58 4.75
CA MET A 195 10.94 1.59 5.80
C MET A 195 10.80 2.19 7.19
N LYS A 196 11.40 3.36 7.41
CA LYS A 196 11.37 4.02 8.72
C LYS A 196 9.96 4.44 9.16
N TRP A 197 9.10 4.81 8.22
CA TRP A 197 7.73 5.21 8.55
C TRP A 197 6.81 4.00 8.73
N PHE A 198 7.10 2.88 8.06
CA PHE A 198 6.39 1.62 8.27
C PHE A 198 6.69 1.00 9.65
N GLU A 199 7.95 1.05 10.11
CA GLU A 199 8.38 0.57 11.44
C GLU A 199 7.80 1.39 12.61
#